data_AF-A0A562LBM0-F1
#
_entry.id   AF-A0A562LBM0-F1
#
_cell.length_a   1.000
_cell.length_b   1.000
_cell.length_c   1.000
_cell.angle_alpha   90.00
_cell.angle_beta   90.00
_cell.angle_gamma   90.00
#
_symmetry.space_group_name_H-M   'P 1'
#
loop_
_entity.id
_entity.type
_entity.pdbx_description
1 polymer ?
#
loop_
_entity_poly.entity_id
_entity_poly.type
_entity_poly.pdbx_seq_one_letter_code
_entity_poly.pdbx_strand_id
1 'polypeptide(L)'
;MSLKINELCVNCDVCEPACPNQAISQGETIYVIDPARCTECVGHFDEPQCVVVCPVECIDPDPDHPESEPQLLAKLRRLQQGEGPHPADVLSASAAAPDAPPWMAKPTEPKPD
;
A
#
# COMPACT_ATOMS: atom_id res chain seq x y z
N MET A 1 -6.23 -13.00 8.30
CA MET A 1 -6.93 -11.74 8.57
C MET A 1 -6.18 -10.68 7.78
N SER A 2 -6.84 -9.63 7.30
CA SER A 2 -6.06 -8.44 6.95
C SER A 2 -5.66 -7.72 8.23
N LEU A 3 -4.66 -6.85 8.13
CA LEU A 3 -4.43 -5.80 9.13
C LEU A 3 -5.06 -4.50 8.64
N LYS A 4 -5.29 -3.57 9.57
CA LYS A 4 -5.80 -2.23 9.30
C LYS A 4 -5.02 -1.20 10.10
N ILE A 5 -4.73 -0.07 9.45
CA ILE A 5 -4.13 1.10 10.10
C ILE A 5 -5.27 1.96 10.63
N ASN A 6 -5.18 2.38 11.89
CA ASN A 6 -6.18 3.23 12.54
C ASN A 6 -5.75 4.73 12.53
N GLU A 7 -6.64 5.59 13.03
CA GLU A 7 -6.48 7.06 13.01
C GLU A 7 -5.31 7.59 13.85
N LEU A 8 -4.61 6.75 14.63
CA LEU A 8 -3.39 7.14 15.35
C LEU A 8 -2.16 7.21 14.44
N CYS A 9 -2.28 6.83 13.16
CA CYS A 9 -1.21 6.94 12.18
C CYS A 9 -0.66 8.37 12.09
N VAL A 10 0.67 8.49 12.15
CA VAL A 10 1.39 9.78 12.09
C VAL A 10 2.05 10.07 10.73
N ASN A 11 1.73 9.29 9.68
CA ASN A 11 2.30 9.42 8.34
C ASN A 11 3.85 9.50 8.34
N CYS A 12 4.51 8.47 8.91
CA CYS A 12 5.97 8.42 9.06
C CYS A 12 6.69 7.61 7.97
N ASP A 13 5.97 7.09 6.98
CA ASP A 13 6.46 6.39 5.78
C ASP A 13 7.22 5.06 5.98
N VAL A 14 7.46 4.62 7.21
CA VAL A 14 8.29 3.43 7.49
C VAL A 14 7.60 2.09 7.19
N CYS A 15 6.26 2.03 7.23
CA CYS A 15 5.52 0.77 7.06
C CYS A 15 5.34 0.36 5.59
N GLU A 16 5.25 1.33 4.67
CA GLU A 16 5.10 1.08 3.23
C GLU A 16 6.23 0.20 2.65
N PRO A 17 7.52 0.55 2.79
CA PRO A 17 8.62 -0.26 2.26
C PRO A 17 8.82 -1.57 3.03
N ALA A 18 8.28 -1.70 4.24
CA ALA A 18 8.38 -2.92 5.04
C ALA A 18 7.42 -4.02 4.57
N CYS A 19 6.39 -3.70 3.79
CA CYS A 19 5.40 -4.67 3.35
C CYS A 19 5.91 -5.52 2.17
N PRO A 20 6.09 -6.85 2.32
CA PRO A 20 6.62 -7.71 1.24
C PRO A 20 5.67 -7.81 0.04
N ASN A 21 4.38 -7.55 0.25
CA ASN A 21 3.35 -7.62 -0.79
C ASN A 21 2.96 -6.25 -1.32
N GLN A 22 3.61 -5.16 -0.91
CA GLN A 22 3.22 -3.80 -1.30
C GLN A 22 1.70 -3.56 -1.07
N ALA A 23 1.20 -4.01 0.08
CA ALA A 23 -0.21 -3.85 0.45
C ALA A 23 -0.50 -2.50 1.09
N ILE A 24 0.54 -1.73 1.44
CA ILE A 24 0.42 -0.48 2.18
C ILE A 24 0.67 0.68 1.22
N SER A 25 -0.14 1.73 1.30
CA SER A 25 0.01 2.94 0.50
C SER A 25 -0.53 4.17 1.23
N GLN A 26 -0.08 5.36 0.84
CA GLN A 26 -0.59 6.62 1.39
C GLN A 26 -2.05 6.83 0.98
N GLY A 27 -2.95 6.94 1.98
CA GLY A 27 -4.32 7.37 1.79
C GLY A 27 -4.47 8.89 1.89
N GLU A 28 -5.71 9.37 1.97
CA GLU A 28 -6.00 10.82 2.06
C GLU A 28 -5.49 11.44 3.37
N THR A 29 -5.66 10.74 4.49
CA THR A 29 -5.32 11.22 5.84
C THR A 29 -4.28 10.38 6.55
N ILE A 30 -4.34 9.06 6.36
CA ILE A 30 -3.49 8.05 6.97
C ILE A 30 -3.03 7.05 5.92
N TYR A 31 -2.00 6.28 6.24
CA TYR A 31 -1.67 5.09 5.47
C TYR A 31 -2.82 4.08 5.49
N VAL A 32 -3.01 3.36 4.38
CA VAL A 32 -4.07 2.35 4.22
C VAL A 32 -3.48 1.02 3.80
N ILE A 33 -4.10 -0.07 4.24
CA ILE A 33 -3.74 -1.45 3.88
C ILE A 33 -4.80 -1.98 2.92
N ASP A 34 -4.37 -2.48 1.75
CA ASP A 34 -5.20 -3.23 0.82
C ASP A 34 -5.38 -4.67 1.34
N PRO A 35 -6.59 -5.06 1.77
CA PRO A 35 -6.86 -6.39 2.29
C PRO A 35 -6.70 -7.50 1.24
N ALA A 36 -6.79 -7.17 -0.07
CA ALA A 36 -6.56 -8.14 -1.13
C ALA A 36 -5.08 -8.58 -1.22
N ARG A 37 -4.16 -7.77 -0.69
CA ARG A 37 -2.70 -7.99 -0.74
C ARG A 37 -2.08 -8.32 0.62
N CYS A 38 -2.71 -7.92 1.71
CA CYS A 38 -2.21 -8.20 3.05
C CYS A 38 -2.29 -9.69 3.38
N THR A 39 -1.15 -10.32 3.68
CA THR A 39 -1.08 -11.73 4.11
C THR A 39 -0.69 -11.88 5.58
N GLU A 40 -0.73 -10.80 6.37
CA GLU A 40 -0.12 -10.73 7.72
C GLU A 40 1.36 -11.14 7.73
N CYS A 41 2.05 -10.99 6.60
CA CYS A 41 3.39 -11.52 6.36
C CYS A 41 3.53 -13.06 6.43
N VAL A 42 2.43 -13.81 6.57
CA VAL A 42 2.44 -15.28 6.48
C VAL A 42 3.08 -15.71 5.17
N GLY A 43 4.06 -16.61 5.27
CA GLY A 43 4.87 -17.10 4.15
C GLY A 43 6.12 -16.25 3.83
N HIS A 44 6.31 -15.13 4.53
CA HIS A 44 7.51 -14.30 4.43
C HIS A 44 8.26 -14.18 5.77
N PHE A 45 7.52 -13.90 6.85
CA PHE A 45 8.05 -13.64 8.19
C PHE A 45 7.12 -14.25 9.24
N ASP A 46 7.65 -14.44 10.46
CA ASP A 46 6.87 -14.95 11.60
C ASP A 46 5.95 -13.87 12.19
N GLU A 47 6.30 -12.59 12.01
CA GLU A 47 5.57 -11.44 12.53
C GLU A 47 5.29 -10.41 11.42
N PRO A 48 4.17 -9.65 11.50
CA PRO A 48 3.88 -8.60 10.54
C PRO A 48 4.91 -7.46 10.61
N GLN A 49 5.69 -7.29 9.54
CA GLN A 49 6.78 -6.31 9.53
C GLN A 49 6.29 -4.86 9.72
N CYS A 50 5.11 -4.54 9.18
CA CYS A 50 4.50 -3.21 9.37
C CYS A 50 4.17 -2.90 10.84
N VAL A 51 3.78 -3.91 11.64
CA VAL A 51 3.53 -3.76 13.08
C VAL A 51 4.84 -3.50 13.81
N VAL A 52 5.89 -4.29 13.49
CA VAL A 52 7.22 -4.16 14.12
C VAL A 52 7.85 -2.78 13.91
N VAL A 53 7.64 -2.17 12.74
CA VAL A 53 8.23 -0.85 12.42
C VAL A 53 7.34 0.34 12.80
N CYS A 54 6.09 0.13 13.20
CA CYS A 54 5.17 1.21 13.50
C CYS A 54 5.55 1.90 14.83
N PRO A 55 5.91 3.19 14.84
CA PRO A 55 6.36 3.87 16.06
C PRO A 55 5.24 4.19 17.05
N VAL A 56 3.97 4.05 16.64
CA VAL A 56 2.79 4.44 17.41
C VAL A 56 1.78 3.29 17.57
N GLU A 57 2.19 2.06 17.22
CA GLU A 57 1.40 0.83 17.42
C GLU A 57 -0.06 0.95 16.91
N CYS A 58 -0.25 1.55 15.73
CA CYS A 58 -1.57 1.87 15.18
C CYS A 58 -2.06 0.86 14.11
N ILE A 59 -1.55 -0.38 14.13
CA ILE A 59 -1.84 -1.41 13.13
C ILE A 59 -2.41 -2.65 13.82
N ASP A 60 -3.70 -2.87 13.64
CA ASP A 60 -4.47 -3.90 14.34
C ASP A 60 -5.07 -4.92 13.36
N PRO A 61 -5.50 -6.11 13.82
CA PRO A 61 -6.27 -7.03 13.00
C PRO A 61 -7.57 -6.40 12.51
N ASP A 62 -7.88 -6.58 11.23
CA ASP A 62 -9.09 -6.03 10.61
C ASP A 62 -10.29 -6.98 10.80
N PRO A 63 -11.30 -6.60 11.62
CA PRO A 63 -12.47 -7.44 11.87
C PRO A 63 -13.34 -7.64 10.63
N ASP A 64 -13.25 -6.78 9.62
CA ASP A 64 -14.02 -6.88 8.38
C ASP A 64 -13.39 -7.88 7.39
N HIS A 65 -12.14 -8.28 7.62
CA HIS A 65 -11.39 -9.21 6.77
C HIS A 65 -10.77 -10.37 7.57
N PRO A 66 -11.57 -11.19 8.27
CA PRO A 66 -11.08 -12.37 8.98
C PRO A 66 -10.59 -13.44 8.00
N GLU A 67 -9.37 -13.94 8.21
CA GLU A 67 -8.83 -15.04 7.40
C GLU A 67 -7.94 -15.93 8.27
N SER A 68 -7.95 -17.21 7.95
CA SER A 68 -7.06 -18.23 8.54
C SER A 68 -5.72 -18.29 7.81
N GLU A 69 -4.72 -18.89 8.45
CA GLU A 69 -3.39 -19.07 7.85
C GLU A 69 -3.42 -19.78 6.47
N PRO A 70 -4.20 -20.86 6.25
CA PRO A 70 -4.33 -21.45 4.91
C PRO A 70 -4.90 -20.49 3.85
N GLN A 71 -5.81 -19.59 4.24
CA GLN A 71 -6.35 -18.57 3.34
C GLN A 71 -5.29 -17.51 3.00
N LEU A 72 -4.48 -17.09 3.97
CA LEU A 72 -3.37 -16.16 3.76
C LEU A 72 -2.29 -16.75 2.85
N LEU A 73 -1.93 -18.03 3.05
CA LEU A 73 -1.02 -18.75 2.15
C LEU A 73 -1.59 -18.89 0.73
N ALA A 74 -2.90 -19.14 0.60
CA ALA A 74 -3.55 -19.17 -0.71
C ALA A 74 -3.51 -17.80 -1.39
N LYS A 75 -3.76 -16.71 -0.65
CA LYS A 75 -3.63 -15.34 -1.13
C LYS A 75 -2.21 -15.04 -1.61
N LEU A 76 -1.18 -15.39 -0.82
CA LEU A 76 0.21 -15.22 -1.18
C LEU A 76 0.55 -15.91 -2.52
N ARG A 77 0.12 -17.17 -2.69
CA ARG A 77 0.35 -17.91 -3.94
C ARG A 77 -0.21 -17.19 -5.16
N ARG A 78 -1.39 -16.56 -5.05
CA ARG A 78 -1.98 -15.76 -6.14
C ARG A 78 -1.14 -14.52 -6.46
N LEU A 79 -0.67 -13.81 -5.44
CA LEU A 79 0.18 -12.63 -5.60
C LEU A 79 1.50 -12.96 -6.30
N GLN A 80 2.14 -14.08 -5.93
CA GLN A 80 3.38 -14.55 -6.56
C GLN A 80 3.20 -14.99 -8.02
N GLN A 81 1.98 -15.36 -8.41
CA GLN A 81 1.63 -15.71 -9.79
C GLN A 81 1.31 -14.47 -10.65
N GLY A 82 1.41 -13.26 -10.09
CA GLY A 82 1.09 -12.01 -10.79
C GLY A 82 -0.41 -11.71 -10.89
N GLU A 83 -1.26 -12.44 -10.16
CA GLU A 83 -2.71 -12.32 -10.21
C GLU A 83 -3.24 -11.47 -9.04
N GLY A 84 -2.70 -10.26 -8.88
CA GLY A 84 -3.18 -9.30 -7.88
C GLY A 84 -2.89 -7.86 -8.30
N PRO A 85 -3.87 -6.94 -8.21
CA PRO A 85 -3.71 -5.57 -8.71
C PRO A 85 -2.59 -4.86 -7.96
N HIS A 86 -1.54 -4.39 -8.65
CA HIS A 86 -0.52 -3.55 -8.05
C HIS A 86 -1.12 -2.16 -7.76
N PRO A 87 -0.77 -1.47 -6.65
CA PRO A 87 -1.26 -0.12 -6.36
C PRO A 87 -1.05 0.87 -7.53
N ALA A 88 0.05 0.73 -8.27
CA ALA A 88 0.30 1.51 -9.49
C ALA A 88 -0.61 1.15 -10.69
N ASP A 89 -1.14 -0.08 -10.74
CA ASP A 89 -2.07 -0.49 -11.80
C ASP A 89 -3.45 0.14 -11.58
N VAL A 90 -3.87 0.32 -10.33
CA VAL A 90 -5.13 1.00 -9.98
C VAL A 90 -5.05 2.52 -10.24
N LEU A 91 -3.89 3.13 -10.00
CA LEU A 91 -3.64 4.55 -10.30
C LEU A 91 -3.58 4.84 -11.82
N SER A 92 -3.10 3.89 -12.62
CA SER A 92 -3.09 4.01 -14.08
C SER A 92 -4.49 3.98 -14.70
N ALA A 93 -5.46 3.32 -14.06
CA ALA A 93 -6.85 3.31 -14.50
C ALA A 93 -7.61 4.64 -14.25
N SER A 94 -7.04 5.56 -13.46
CA SER A 94 -7.64 6.88 -13.16
C SER A 94 -6.92 8.06 -13.84
N ALA A 95 -5.78 7.82 -14.50
CA ALA A 95 -4.97 8.86 -15.13
C ALA A 95 -5.46 9.32 -16.52
N ALA A 96 -6.76 9.27 -16.78
CA ALA A 96 -7.38 9.98 -17.89
C ALA A 96 -8.09 11.25 -17.38
N ALA A 97 -7.30 12.22 -16.92
CA ALA A 97 -7.77 13.60 -16.77
C ALA A 97 -7.32 14.39 -18.01
N PRO A 98 -8.21 14.71 -18.97
CA PRO A 98 -7.83 15.39 -20.21
C PRO A 98 -7.55 16.90 -20.07
N ASP A 99 -7.55 17.50 -18.88
CA ASP A 99 -7.43 18.96 -18.73
C ASP A 99 -6.43 19.36 -17.64
N ALA A 100 -5.14 19.33 -17.97
CA ALA A 100 -4.14 20.03 -17.17
C ALA A 100 -4.32 21.55 -17.35
N PRO A 101 -4.48 22.33 -16.27
CA PRO A 101 -4.67 23.78 -16.38
C PRO A 101 -3.39 24.49 -16.88
N PRO A 102 -3.54 25.58 -17.65
CA PRO A 102 -2.47 26.18 -18.47
C PRO A 102 -1.28 26.77 -17.70
N TRP A 103 -1.31 26.80 -16.36
CA TRP A 103 -0.25 27.35 -15.53
C TRP A 103 0.92 26.38 -15.28
N MET A 104 0.78 25.09 -15.64
CA MET A 104 1.84 24.08 -15.52
C MET A 104 2.87 24.10 -16.67
N ALA A 105 2.71 24.96 -17.67
CA ALA A 105 3.73 25.14 -18.71
C ALA A 105 4.95 25.86 -18.13
N LYS A 106 5.99 25.11 -17.78
CA LYS A 106 7.28 25.69 -17.36
C LYS A 106 7.86 26.54 -18.51
N PRO A 107 8.27 27.80 -18.26
CA PRO A 107 8.93 28.61 -19.28
C PRO A 107 10.27 27.97 -19.63
N THR A 108 10.47 27.66 -20.92
CA THR A 108 11.74 27.18 -21.47
C THR A 108 12.73 28.34 -21.44
N GLU A 109 13.68 28.30 -20.52
CA GLU A 109 14.84 29.20 -20.55
C GLU A 109 15.69 28.89 -21.80
N PRO A 110 16.10 29.91 -22.59
CA PRO A 110 16.94 29.69 -23.74
C PRO A 110 18.37 29.34 -23.28
N LYS A 111 18.86 28.22 -23.77
CA LYS A 111 20.26 27.78 -23.60
C LYS A 111 21.20 28.79 -24.28
N PRO A 112 22.20 29.36 -23.59
CA PRO A 112 23.21 30.20 -24.25
C PRO A 112 24.21 29.33 -25.05
N ASP A 113 24.68 29.91 -26.16
CA ASP A 113 25.59 29.32 -27.16
C ASP A 113 26.93 28.80 -26.59
#